data_AF-A0A645HS50-F1
#
_entry.id   AF-A0A645HS50-F1
#
_cell.length_a   1.000
_cell.length_b   1.000
_cell.length_c   1.000
_cell.angle_alpha   90.00
_cell.angle_beta   90.00
_cell.angle_gamma   90.00
#
_symmetry.space_group_name_H-M   'P 1'
#
loop_
_entity.id
_entity.type
_entity.pdbx_description
1 polymer ?
#
loop_
_entity_poly.entity_id
_entity_poly.type
_entity_poly.pdbx_seq_one_letter_code
_entity_poly.pdbx_strand_id
1 'polypeptide(L)' 'MLNHSDAAVDFPIPYKLYFGDTLVVGNEMIEWGPLAPVNENTRPILVTDISQSRAEMALVGNYSDTIYIDIMAGGNV' A
#
# COMPACT_ATOMS: atom_id res chain seq x y z
N MET A 1 31.95 14.92 -11.99
CA MET A 1 30.88 13.96 -12.32
C MET A 1 30.90 12.90 -11.24
N LEU A 2 29.92 12.93 -10.33
CA LEU A 2 29.82 11.92 -9.28
C LEU A 2 29.06 10.73 -9.86
N ASN A 3 29.79 9.63 -9.99
CA ASN A 3 29.28 8.32 -10.38
C ASN A 3 28.40 7.83 -9.21
N HIS A 4 27.07 7.99 -9.29
CA HIS A 4 26.17 7.33 -8.35
C HIS A 4 25.92 5.94 -8.91
N SER A 5 26.70 4.97 -8.44
CA SER A 5 26.35 3.56 -8.56
C SER A 5 25.00 3.35 -7.90
N ASP A 6 24.10 2.62 -8.56
CA ASP A 6 22.83 2.08 -8.05
C ASP A 6 23.01 1.17 -6.83
N ALA A 7 23.62 1.69 -5.76
CA ALA A 7 23.51 1.09 -4.45
C ALA A 7 22.09 1.40 -4.00
N ALA A 8 21.20 0.43 -4.16
CA ALA A 8 19.86 0.42 -3.59
C ALA A 8 19.95 1.02 -2.18
N VAL A 9 19.46 2.25 -2.05
CA VAL A 9 19.49 2.93 -0.78
C VAL A 9 18.47 2.19 0.08
N ASP A 10 18.95 1.32 0.97
CA ASP A 10 18.17 0.61 2.00
C ASP A 10 17.65 1.61 3.05
N PHE A 11 16.90 2.60 2.58
CA PHE A 11 16.23 3.60 3.39
C PHE A 11 14.74 3.56 3.07
N PRO A 12 14.02 2.53 3.56
CA PRO A 12 12.59 2.44 3.35
C PRO A 12 11.91 3.64 4.02
N ILE A 13 11.01 4.29 3.29
CA ILE A 13 10.12 5.33 3.82
C ILE A 13 8.82 4.62 4.21
N PRO A 14 8.52 4.44 5.51
CA PRO A 14 7.32 3.73 5.92
C PRO A 14 6.05 4.48 5.51
N TYR A 15 5.05 3.74 5.08
CA TYR A 15 3.68 4.19 4.82
C TYR A 15 2.70 3.16 5.37
N LYS A 16 1.42 3.52 5.44
CA LYS A 16 0.32 2.60 5.76
C LYS A 16 -0.64 2.50 4.59
N LEU A 17 -1.23 1.32 4.46
CA LEU A 17 -2.26 1.03 3.49
C LEU A 17 -3.60 0.86 4.20
N TYR A 18 -4.66 1.45 3.67
CA TYR A 18 -6.02 1.27 4.18
C TYR A 18 -6.95 0.79 3.06
N PHE A 19 -7.85 -0.13 3.38
CA PHE A 19 -8.98 -0.50 2.54
C PHE A 19 -10.24 0.13 3.11
N GLY A 20 -10.66 1.26 2.53
CA GLY A 20 -11.61 2.18 3.16
C GLY A 20 -11.05 2.77 4.44
N ASP A 21 -11.68 2.46 5.55
CA ASP A 21 -11.32 2.83 6.93
C ASP A 21 -10.55 1.72 7.68
N THR A 22 -10.33 0.57 7.05
CA THR A 22 -9.65 -0.58 7.66
C THR A 22 -8.15 -0.55 7.35
N LEU A 23 -7.30 -0.54 8.39
CA LEU A 23 -5.85 -0.64 8.23
C LEU A 23 -5.49 -2.02 7.66
N VAL A 24 -4.68 -2.05 6.60
CA VAL A 24 -4.12 -3.28 6.06
C VAL A 24 -2.90 -3.67 6.87
N VAL A 25 -2.95 -4.85 7.48
CA VAL A 25 -1.83 -5.49 8.18
C VAL A 25 -1.36 -6.67 7.34
N GLY A 26 -0.04 -6.83 7.20
CA GLY A 26 0.52 -7.90 6.37
C GLY A 26 0.05 -9.28 6.82
N ASN A 27 -0.27 -10.14 5.85
CA ASN A 27 -0.79 -11.52 6.03
C ASN A 27 -2.20 -11.64 6.64
N GLU A 28 -2.95 -10.54 6.75
CA GLU A 28 -4.35 -10.59 7.17
C GLU A 28 -5.31 -10.45 5.98
N MET A 29 -6.33 -11.30 5.95
CA MET A 29 -7.43 -11.18 4.99
C MET A 29 -8.41 -10.12 5.47
N ILE A 30 -8.76 -9.17 4.61
CA ILE A 30 -9.77 -8.16 4.90
C ILE A 30 -11.06 -8.53 4.19
N GLU A 31 -12.14 -8.71 4.94
CA GLU A 31 -13.45 -8.98 4.38
C GLU A 31 -14.01 -7.73 3.68
N TRP A 32 -14.32 -7.85 2.39
CA TRP A 32 -15.05 -6.84 1.66
C TRP A 32 -16.55 -7.10 1.81
N GLY A 33 -17.18 -6.53 2.84
CA GLY A 33 -18.61 -6.73 3.10
C GLY A 33 -19.25 -5.71 4.05
N PRO A 34 -20.60 -5.61 4.06
CA PRO A 34 -21.53 -6.30 3.17
C PRO A 34 -21.53 -5.69 1.74
N LEU A 35 -21.57 -6.54 0.72
CA LEU A 35 -21.59 -6.13 -0.69
C LEU A 35 -23.04 -5.99 -1.20
N ALA A 36 -23.29 -4.96 -2.00
CA ALA A 36 -24.55 -4.79 -2.71
C ALA A 36 -24.61 -5.77 -3.91
N PRO A 37 -25.73 -6.49 -4.11
CA PRO A 37 -25.83 -7.51 -5.18
C PRO A 37 -26.12 -6.95 -6.58
N VAL A 38 -26.62 -5.72 -6.68
CA VAL A 38 -27.09 -5.13 -7.96
C VAL A 38 -26.24 -3.96 -8.42
N ASN A 39 -25.50 -3.33 -7.52
CA ASN A 39 -24.68 -2.16 -7.81
C ASN A 39 -23.19 -2.53 -7.75
N GLU A 40 -22.38 -1.81 -8.50
CA GLU A 40 -20.93 -1.87 -8.36
C GLU A 40 -20.52 -1.51 -6.92
N ASN A 41 -19.73 -2.38 -6.31
CA ASN A 41 -19.17 -2.13 -4.98
C ASN A 41 -17.82 -1.45 -5.18
N THR A 42 -17.69 -0.24 -4.65
CA THR A 42 -16.44 0.53 -4.70
C THR A 42 -15.93 0.76 -3.30
N ARG A 43 -14.64 0.50 -3.06
CA ARG A 43 -13.97 0.89 -1.82
C ARG A 43 -12.57 1.40 -2.13
N PRO A 44 -12.16 2.57 -1.62
CA PRO A 44 -10.86 3.13 -1.92
C PRO A 44 -9.74 2.34 -1.24
N ILE A 45 -8.60 2.25 -1.90
CA ILE A 45 -7.33 1.85 -1.29
C ILE A 45 -6.52 3.13 -1.08
N LEU A 46 -6.21 3.44 0.18
CA LEU A 46 -5.52 4.67 0.55
C LEU A 46 -4.09 4.35 1.02
N VAL A 47 -3.11 5.02 0.40
CA VAL A 47 -1.72 5.04 0.87
C VAL A 47 -1.52 6.32 1.65
N THR A 48 -1.30 6.23 2.96
CA THR A 48 -1.23 7.38 3.86
C THR A 48 -0.20 7.14 4.97
N ASP A 49 -0.12 8.05 5.94
CA ASP A 49 0.80 7.99 7.08
C ASP A 49 2.25 7.80 6.65
N ILE A 50 2.61 8.41 5.51
CA ILE A 50 4.00 8.46 5.05
C ILE A 50 4.82 9.17 6.13
N SER A 51 5.85 8.51 6.64
CA SER A 51 6.67 9.07 7.71
C SER A 51 7.47 10.28 7.20
N GLN A 52 6.99 11.49 7.50
CA GLN A 52 7.63 12.73 7.07
C GLN A 52 9.09 12.81 7.56
N SER A 53 9.36 12.49 8.83
CA SER A 53 10.72 12.54 9.36
C SER A 53 11.67 11.55 8.67
N ARG A 54 11.17 10.39 8.24
CA ARG A 54 11.96 9.47 7.41
C ARG A 54 12.16 10.05 6.01
N ALA A 55 11.11 10.55 5.38
CA ALA A 55 11.19 11.14 4.05
C ALA A 55 12.19 12.33 4.00
N GLU A 56 12.27 13.15 5.05
CA GLU A 56 13.22 14.26 5.14
C GLU A 56 14.68 13.82 5.32
N MET A 57 14.92 12.65 5.91
CA MET A 57 16.24 12.06 6.06
C MET A 57 16.69 11.25 4.84
N ALA A 58 15.76 10.97 3.91
CA ALA A 58 16.02 10.20 2.71
C ALA A 58 16.95 10.98 1.76
N LEU A 59 17.78 10.25 1.02
CA LEU A 59 18.61 10.86 0.00
C LEU A 59 17.72 11.40 -1.13
N VAL A 60 18.18 12.44 -1.82
CA VAL A 60 17.44 12.97 -2.98
C VAL A 60 17.38 11.90 -4.07
N GLY A 61 16.16 11.51 -4.43
CA GLY A 61 15.92 10.47 -5.41
C GLY A 61 14.46 10.07 -5.47
N ASN A 62 14.15 9.13 -6.36
CA ASN A 62 12.82 8.55 -6.47
C ASN A 62 12.76 7.27 -5.64
N TYR A 63 11.75 7.17 -4.78
CA TYR A 63 11.42 5.97 -4.02
C TYR A 63 10.14 5.37 -4.59
N SER A 64 10.16 4.08 -4.88
CA SER A 64 9.03 3.36 -5.48
C SER A 64 8.79 2.05 -4.75
N ASP A 65 7.53 1.66 -4.63
CA ASP A 65 7.12 0.37 -4.09
C ASP A 65 6.00 -0.21 -4.96
N THR A 66 5.78 -1.52 -4.88
CA THR A 66 4.75 -2.25 -5.64
C THR A 66 3.82 -2.99 -4.68
N ILE A 67 2.53 -2.66 -4.73
CA ILE A 67 1.49 -3.32 -3.92
C ILE A 67 0.78 -4.35 -4.79
N TYR A 68 0.78 -5.61 -4.35
CA TYR A 68 0.00 -6.69 -4.96
C TYR A 68 -1.30 -6.91 -4.18
N ILE A 69 -2.43 -7.04 -4.89
CA ILE A 69 -3.75 -7.19 -4.28
C ILE A 69 -4.39 -8.45 -4.85
N ASP A 70 -4.70 -9.40 -3.98
CA ASP A 70 -5.47 -10.60 -4.32
C ASP A 70 -6.93 -10.42 -3.88
N ILE A 71 -7.86 -10.52 -4.84
CA ILE A 71 -9.30 -10.45 -4.57
C ILE A 71 -9.86 -11.86 -4.70
N MET A 72 -10.42 -12.38 -3.60
CA MET A 72 -11.05 -13.69 -3.56
C MET A 72 -12.56 -13.53 -3.41
N ALA A 73 -13.33 -14.16 -4.28
CA ALA A 73 -14.78 -14.28 -4.10
C ALA A 73 -15.05 -15.42 -3.11
N GLY A 74 -15.77 -15.12 -2.02
CA GLY A 74 -16.30 -16.14 -1.12
C GLY A 74 -17.39 -16.93 -1.83
N GLY A 75 -17.01 -17.98 -2.54
CA GLY A 75 -17.95 -18.87 -3.20
C GLY A 75 -18.68 -19.76 -2.19
N ASN A 76 -19.98 -19.55 -2.01
CA ASN A 76 -20.88 -20.69 -1.86
C ASN A 76 -21.33 -21.04 -3.28
N VAL A 77 -20.65 -22.00 -3.89
CA VAL A 77 -21.21 -22.81 -5.00
C VAL A 77 -22.21 -23.80 -4.44
#